data_AF-A0A934WIR0-F1
#
_entry.id   AF-A0A934WIR0-F1
#
_cell.length_a   1.000
_cell.length_b   1.000
_cell.length_c   1.000
_cell.angle_alpha   90.00
_cell.angle_beta   90.00
_cell.angle_gamma   90.00
#
_symmetry.space_group_name_H-M   'P 1'
#
loop_
_entity.id
_entity.type
_entity.pdbx_description
1 polymer ?
#
loop_
_entity_poly.entity_id
_entity_poly.type
_entity_poly.pdbx_seq_one_letter_code
_entity_poly.pdbx_strand_id
1 'polypeptide(L)'
;MIPAAQAVIMSSREIAELVEKQHDHVLRDIEKMLAEINHPKFGAVDCAAEYRDAKGQMRKEYLLPRDLTVTLILGYRADLRYRVVKRLEELEAQARPDPVAMHDHLNLETADRSARAL
;
A
#
# COMPACT_ATOMS: atom_id res chain seq x y z
N MET A 1 12.73 -14.39 -0.18
CA MET A 1 12.26 -13.24 0.61
C MET A 1 12.60 -11.98 -0.16
N ILE A 2 11.61 -11.28 -0.69
CA ILE A 2 11.80 -9.99 -1.36
C ILE A 2 11.87 -8.93 -0.25
N PRO A 3 12.89 -8.06 -0.20
CA PRO A 3 12.98 -7.01 0.82
C PRO A 3 11.81 -6.04 0.63
N ALA A 4 11.04 -5.83 1.70
CA ALA A 4 9.91 -4.90 1.70
C ALA A 4 10.41 -3.46 1.66
N ALA A 5 10.71 -2.96 0.45
CA ALA A 5 10.41 -1.56 0.15
C ALA A 5 8.94 -1.37 0.52
N GLN A 6 8.64 -0.41 1.40
CA GLN A 6 7.33 -0.21 2.04
C GLN A 6 6.19 -0.43 1.03
N ALA A 7 5.54 -1.60 1.12
CA ALA A 7 4.55 -2.01 0.15
C ALA A 7 3.28 -1.19 0.40
N VAL A 8 2.88 -0.39 -0.58
CA VAL A 8 1.63 0.37 -0.53
C VAL A 8 0.46 -0.61 -0.58
N ILE A 9 -0.28 -0.65 0.51
CA ILE A 9 -1.43 -1.54 0.73
C ILE A 9 -2.63 -0.68 1.10
N MET A 10 -3.79 -1.02 0.55
CA MET A 10 -5.08 -0.41 0.90
C MET A 10 -6.06 -1.49 1.34
N SER A 11 -6.79 -1.24 2.43
CA SER A 11 -7.80 -2.19 2.91
C SER A 11 -9.09 -2.09 2.11
N SER A 12 -9.80 -3.21 1.95
CA SER A 12 -11.13 -3.23 1.31
C SER A 12 -12.17 -2.36 2.04
N ARG A 13 -11.99 -2.10 3.34
CA ARG A 13 -12.83 -1.17 4.11
C ARG A 13 -12.57 0.28 3.73
N GLU A 14 -11.30 0.66 3.69
CA GLU A 14 -10.88 1.98 3.24
C GLU A 14 -11.34 2.23 1.79
N ILE A 15 -11.22 1.23 0.91
CA ILE A 15 -11.79 1.30 -0.45
C ILE A 15 -13.30 1.53 -0.38
N ALA A 16 -14.05 0.79 0.44
CA ALA A 16 -15.49 0.94 0.60
C ALA A 16 -15.90 2.36 1.04
N GLU A 17 -15.17 2.96 1.97
CA GLU A 17 -15.35 4.34 2.40
C GLU A 17 -15.06 5.35 1.27
N LEU A 18 -13.97 5.15 0.52
CA LEU A 18 -13.59 6.01 -0.60
C LEU A 18 -14.53 5.92 -1.79
N VAL A 19 -15.16 4.77 -2.01
CA VAL A 19 -16.04 4.56 -3.17
C VAL A 19 -17.53 4.64 -2.82
N GLU A 20 -17.84 4.94 -1.55
CA GLU A 20 -19.21 5.06 -1.02
C GLU A 20 -20.07 3.80 -1.30
N LYS A 21 -19.45 2.63 -1.23
CA LYS A 21 -20.14 1.33 -1.38
C LYS A 21 -20.16 0.61 -0.04
N GLN A 22 -21.17 -0.22 0.16
CA GLN A 22 -21.16 -1.18 1.26
C GLN A 22 -19.95 -2.10 1.16
N HIS A 23 -19.30 -2.40 2.29
CA HIS A 23 -18.09 -3.24 2.34
C HIS A 23 -18.33 -4.60 1.67
N ASP A 24 -19.49 -5.22 1.90
CA ASP A 24 -19.88 -6.49 1.27
C ASP A 24 -19.90 -6.43 -0.26
N HIS A 25 -20.25 -5.29 -0.86
CA HIS A 25 -20.21 -5.12 -2.32
C HIS A 25 -18.77 -5.03 -2.83
N VAL A 26 -17.90 -4.34 -2.09
CA VAL A 26 -16.47 -4.27 -2.42
C VAL A 26 -15.82 -5.65 -2.28
N LEU A 27 -16.13 -6.41 -1.23
CA LEU A 27 -15.65 -7.79 -1.07
C LEU A 27 -16.02 -8.67 -2.27
N ARG A 28 -17.27 -8.60 -2.73
CA ARG A 28 -17.74 -9.34 -3.91
C ARG A 28 -16.99 -8.94 -5.18
N ASP A 29 -16.77 -7.65 -5.39
CA ASP A 29 -16.04 -7.16 -6.56
C ASP A 29 -14.58 -7.64 -6.54
N ILE A 30 -13.94 -7.63 -5.37
CA ILE A 30 -12.58 -8.15 -5.19
C ILE A 30 -12.55 -9.65 -5.50
N GLU A 31 -13.45 -10.45 -4.93
CA GLU A 31 -13.50 -11.89 -5.17
C GLU A 31 -13.71 -12.22 -6.64
N LYS A 32 -14.61 -11.49 -7.31
CA LYS A 32 -14.83 -11.61 -8.76
C LYS A 32 -13.57 -11.25 -9.55
N MET A 33 -12.96 -10.11 -9.26
CA MET A 33 -11.73 -9.67 -9.92
C MET A 33 -10.59 -10.69 -9.75
N LEU A 34 -10.37 -11.21 -8.54
CA LEU A 34 -9.32 -12.19 -8.28
C LEU A 34 -9.59 -13.52 -8.99
N ALA A 35 -10.86 -13.94 -9.08
CA ALA A 35 -11.25 -15.10 -9.87
C ALA A 35 -11.00 -14.90 -11.38
N GLU A 36 -11.23 -13.69 -11.90
CA GLU A 36 -10.97 -13.34 -13.31
C GLU A 36 -9.47 -13.26 -13.63
N ILE A 37 -8.65 -12.76 -12.70
CA ILE A 37 -7.18 -12.72 -12.86
C ILE A 37 -6.58 -14.14 -12.94
N ASN A 38 -7.17 -15.10 -12.22
CA ASN A 38 -6.81 -16.53 -12.22
C ASN A 38 -5.30 -16.79 -12.22
N HIS A 39 -4.55 -16.03 -11.40
CA HIS A 39 -3.10 -16.11 -11.34
C HIS A 39 -2.63 -16.68 -9.99
N PRO A 40 -1.74 -17.69 -9.96
CA PRO A 40 -1.33 -18.37 -8.72
C PRO A 40 -0.67 -17.48 -7.65
N LYS A 41 -0.16 -16.30 -8.03
CA LYS A 41 0.51 -15.34 -7.13
C LYS A 41 -0.39 -14.18 -6.65
N PHE A 42 -1.62 -14.11 -7.15
CA PHE A 42 -2.57 -13.03 -6.84
C PHE A 42 -3.90 -13.63 -6.37
N GLY A 43 -3.82 -14.73 -5.62
CA GLY A 43 -5.01 -15.43 -5.16
C GLY A 43 -5.71 -14.67 -4.04
N ALA A 44 -7.00 -14.96 -3.84
CA ALA A 44 -7.76 -14.47 -2.69
C ALA A 44 -7.11 -14.82 -1.34
N VAL A 45 -6.30 -15.87 -1.27
CA VAL A 45 -5.59 -16.26 -0.04
C VAL A 45 -4.46 -15.27 0.29
N ASP A 46 -3.77 -14.73 -0.72
CA ASP A 46 -2.57 -13.91 -0.52
C ASP A 46 -2.88 -12.52 0.06
N CYS A 47 -4.12 -12.06 -0.11
CA CYS A 47 -4.58 -10.75 0.34
C CYS A 47 -5.69 -10.82 1.39
N ALA A 48 -6.14 -12.01 1.80
CA ALA A 48 -7.17 -12.15 2.83
C ALA A 48 -6.66 -11.75 4.21
N ALA A 49 -7.48 -11.00 4.94
CA ALA A 49 -7.25 -10.61 6.32
C ALA A 49 -8.59 -10.58 7.08
N GLU A 50 -8.52 -10.30 8.37
CA GLU A 50 -9.69 -10.10 9.22
C GLU A 50 -9.51 -8.85 10.08
N TYR A 51 -10.62 -8.18 10.38
CA TYR A 51 -10.67 -7.09 11.32
C TYR A 51 -11.75 -7.32 12.36
N ARG A 52 -11.60 -6.66 13.50
CA ARG A 52 -12.62 -6.62 14.53
C ARG A 52 -13.52 -5.41 14.30
N ASP A 53 -14.81 -5.66 14.10
CA ASP A 53 -15.79 -4.59 13.92
C ASP A 53 -16.13 -3.86 15.23
N ALA A 54 -16.93 -2.80 15.15
CA ALA A 54 -17.35 -2.01 16.31
C ALA A 54 -18.19 -2.80 17.33
N LYS A 55 -18.77 -3.94 16.93
CA LYS A 55 -19.51 -4.87 17.81
C LYS A 55 -18.61 -5.96 18.38
N GLY A 56 -17.31 -5.91 18.09
CA GLY A 56 -16.32 -6.86 18.56
C GLY A 56 -16.28 -8.16 17.76
N GLN A 57 -16.98 -8.26 16.64
CA GLN A 57 -17.03 -9.47 15.80
C GLN A 57 -15.88 -9.46 14.79
N MET A 58 -15.30 -10.64 14.53
CA MET A 58 -14.31 -10.79 13.46
C MET A 58 -15.02 -10.80 12.10
N ARG A 59 -14.54 -9.97 11.19
CA ARG A 59 -15.07 -9.77 9.85
C ARG A 59 -13.94 -9.90 8.84
N LYS A 60 -14.23 -10.51 7.69
CA LYS A 60 -13.29 -10.65 6.58
C LYS A 60 -12.99 -9.28 5.96
N GLU A 61 -11.74 -9.06 5.59
CA GLU A 61 -11.33 -8.00 4.69
C GLU A 61 -10.23 -8.46 3.73
N TYR A 62 -9.92 -7.62 2.75
CA TYR A 62 -8.76 -7.81 1.87
C TYR A 62 -7.77 -6.64 2.02
N LEU A 63 -6.49 -6.96 2.05
CA LEU A 63 -5.39 -6.02 2.00
C LEU A 63 -4.78 -6.05 0.60
N LEU A 64 -5.14 -5.06 -0.22
CA LEU A 64 -4.77 -5.06 -1.63
C LEU A 64 -3.48 -4.26 -1.85
N PRO A 65 -2.45 -4.83 -2.51
CA PRO A 65 -1.35 -4.05 -3.04
C PRO A 65 -1.84 -3.07 -4.12
N ARG A 66 -0.99 -2.11 -4.46
CA ARG A 66 -1.30 -1.05 -5.44
C ARG A 66 -1.85 -1.58 -6.76
N ASP A 67 -1.22 -2.59 -7.35
CA ASP A 67 -1.63 -3.17 -8.64
C ASP A 67 -3.03 -3.79 -8.61
N LEU A 68 -3.35 -4.55 -7.56
CA LEU A 68 -4.70 -5.09 -7.36
C LEU A 68 -5.73 -4.00 -7.05
N THR A 69 -5.35 -2.98 -6.28
CA THR A 69 -6.21 -1.82 -6.00
C THR A 69 -6.54 -1.07 -7.29
N VAL A 70 -5.53 -0.80 -8.13
CA VAL A 70 -5.71 -0.14 -9.43
C VAL A 70 -6.59 -0.99 -10.35
N THR A 71 -6.36 -2.30 -10.40
CA THR A 71 -7.14 -3.22 -11.23
C THR A 71 -8.63 -3.21 -10.83
N LEU A 72 -8.92 -3.25 -9.53
CA LEU A 72 -10.29 -3.21 -9.01
C LEU A 72 -11.02 -1.95 -9.46
N ILE A 73 -10.39 -0.79 -9.30
CA ILE A 73 -11.06 0.48 -9.58
C ILE A 73 -11.24 0.75 -11.07
N LEU A 74 -10.54 0.08 -11.99
CA LEU A 74 -10.77 0.25 -13.44
C LEU A 74 -12.23 0.00 -13.84
N GLY A 75 -12.94 -0.87 -13.11
CA GLY A 75 -14.37 -1.13 -13.31
C GLY A 75 -15.32 -0.12 -12.66
N TYR A 76 -14.82 0.84 -11.86
CA TYR A 76 -15.64 1.82 -11.14
C TYR A 76 -15.78 3.13 -11.90
N ARG A 77 -16.74 3.98 -11.50
CA ARG A 77 -16.95 5.32 -12.06
C ARG A 77 -15.74 6.22 -11.83
N ALA A 78 -15.51 7.17 -12.75
CA ALA A 78 -14.31 8.00 -12.78
C ALA A 78 -14.08 8.82 -11.49
N ASP A 79 -15.15 9.33 -10.88
CA ASP A 79 -15.11 10.05 -9.61
C ASP A 79 -14.61 9.17 -8.45
N LEU A 80 -15.06 7.92 -8.39
CA LEU A 80 -14.61 6.96 -7.37
C LEU A 80 -13.16 6.53 -7.60
N ARG A 81 -12.78 6.30 -8.87
CA ARG A 81 -11.38 6.00 -9.23
C ARG A 81 -10.44 7.11 -8.80
N TYR A 82 -10.82 8.37 -9.03
CA TYR A 82 -9.99 9.52 -8.66
C TYR A 82 -9.70 9.56 -7.16
N ARG A 83 -10.71 9.31 -6.31
CA ARG A 83 -10.54 9.27 -4.84
C ARG A 83 -9.57 8.18 -4.40
N VAL A 84 -9.70 6.98 -4.95
CA VAL A 84 -8.79 5.87 -4.62
C VAL A 84 -7.37 6.12 -5.11
N VAL A 85 -7.20 6.68 -6.32
CA VAL A 85 -5.89 7.07 -6.86
C VAL A 85 -5.22 8.11 -5.96
N LYS A 86 -5.96 9.14 -5.51
CA LYS A 86 -5.43 10.14 -4.59
C LYS A 86 -4.95 9.53 -3.28
N ARG A 87 -5.71 8.58 -2.74
CA ARG A 87 -5.27 7.87 -1.54
C ARG A 87 -4.02 7.03 -1.76
N LEU A 88 -3.89 6.37 -2.91
CA LEU A 88 -2.66 5.63 -3.26
C LEU A 88 -1.44 6.55 -3.36
N GLU A 89 -1.59 7.73 -3.98
CA GLU A 89 -0.51 8.74 -4.05
C GLU A 89 -0.06 9.19 -2.65
N GLU A 90 -1.00 9.37 -1.71
CA GLU A 90 -0.68 9.71 -0.32
C GLU A 90 0.07 8.58 0.40
N LEU A 91 -0.35 7.33 0.22
CA LEU A 91 0.30 6.16 0.81
C LEU A 91 1.72 5.97 0.23
N GLU A 92 1.91 6.21 -1.07
CA GLU A 92 3.22 6.18 -1.72
C GLU A 92 4.15 7.27 -1.21
N ALA A 93 3.62 8.48 -0.97
CA ALA A 93 4.40 9.58 -0.40
C ALA A 93 4.87 9.27 1.02
N GLN A 94 4.02 8.63 1.83
CA GLN A 94 4.37 8.17 3.18
C GLN A 94 5.35 6.99 3.15
N ALA A 95 5.27 6.15 2.12
CA ALA A 95 6.10 4.96 1.97
C ALA A 95 7.55 5.25 1.55
N ARG A 96 7.82 6.49 1.10
CA ARG A 96 9.14 6.88 0.59
C ARG A 96 10.05 7.28 1.77
N PRO A 97 11.17 6.59 2.02
CA PRO A 97 12.12 7.03 3.03
C PRO A 97 12.71 8.39 2.60
N ASP A 98 12.82 9.31 3.55
CA ASP A 98 13.44 10.63 3.33
C ASP A 98 14.86 10.46 2.74
N PRO A 99 15.20 11.11 1.62
CA PRO A 99 16.55 11.08 1.04
C PRO A 99 17.64 11.66 1.96
N VAL A 100 17.25 12.31 3.06
CA VAL A 100 18.13 13.10 3.92
C VAL A 100 18.94 12.23 4.89
N ALA A 101 18.56 10.97 5.14
CA ALA A 101 19.30 10.10 6.07
C ALA A 101 20.56 9.44 5.46
N MET A 102 20.87 9.66 4.17
CA MET A 102 21.97 8.96 3.48
C MET A 102 23.24 9.80 3.24
N HIS A 103 23.34 11.02 3.79
CA HIS A 103 24.50 11.91 3.58
C HIS A 103 25.46 12.07 4.77
N ASP A 104 25.22 11.44 5.93
CA ASP A 104 26.00 11.70 7.16
C ASP A 104 27.23 10.79 7.37
N HIS A 105 27.84 10.24 6.31
CA HIS A 105 28.99 9.32 6.44
C HIS A 105 30.30 9.80 5.84
N LEU A 106 30.37 10.99 5.22
CA LEU A 106 31.55 11.40 4.44
C LEU A 106 32.43 12.51 5.08
N ASN A 107 32.21 12.89 6.34
CA ASN A 107 33.02 13.92 7.00
C ASN A 107 33.75 13.42 8.26
N LEU A 108 34.55 12.37 8.13
CA LEU A 108 35.51 12.00 9.17
C LEU A 108 36.92 11.64 8.66
N GLU A 109 37.45 12.28 7.60
CA GLU A 109 38.85 12.04 7.17
C GLU A 109 39.61 13.25 6.57
N THR A 110 39.31 14.51 6.94
CA THR A 110 40.12 15.66 6.46
C THR A 110 40.66 16.61 7.53
N ALA A 111 40.53 16.30 8.82
CA ALA A 111 41.01 17.20 9.87
C ALA A 111 42.44 16.95 10.39
N ASP A 112 43.18 15.94 9.93
CA ASP A 112 44.49 15.58 10.53
C ASP A 112 45.68 15.55 9.54
N ARG A 113 45.83 16.62 8.72
CA ARG A 113 47.08 16.85 7.96
C ARG A 113 47.71 18.23 8.13
N SER A 114 47.16 19.11 8.97
CA SER A 114 47.64 20.51 9.08
C SER A 114 48.54 20.80 10.28
N ALA A 115 49.02 19.80 11.04
CA ALA A 115 49.79 20.05 12.26
C ALA A 115 50.97 19.08 12.45
N ARG A 116 51.99 19.14 11.57
CA ARG A 116 53.38 18.69 11.87
C ARG A 116 54.39 19.06 10.77
N ALA A 117 54.40 20.33 10.39
CA ALA A 117 55.50 20.90 9.62
C ALA A 117 55.92 22.23 10.25
N LEU A 118 56.51 22.16 11.45
CA LEU A 118 57.48 23.11 12.01
C LEU A 118 58.34 22.35 13.03
#